data_AF-A0A7J7KIC8-F1
#
_entry.id   AF-A0A7J7KIC8-F1
#
_cell.length_a   1.000
_cell.length_b   1.000
_cell.length_c   1.000
_cell.angle_alpha   90.00
_cell.angle_beta   90.00
_cell.angle_gamma   90.00
#
_symmetry.space_group_name_H-M   'P 1'
#
loop_
_entity.id
_entity.type
_entity.pdbx_description
1 polymer ?
#
loop_
_entity_poly.entity_id
_entity_poly.type
_entity_poly.pdbx_seq_one_letter_code
_entity_poly.pdbx_strand_id
1 'polypeptide(L)'
;MMSFSDYPMPLTTLLIYPRKCFDYVMSYCERFDLEKDIKLQHEVTNVQQSEDYSESGCWGCNCNRLFQLAMRQSKKQCGFDAVMICVGLMLILTCRKFPACRGSKVECCTQDYTNSSEFDARESEY
;
A
#
# COMPACT_ATOMS: atom_id res chain seq x y z
N MET A 1 14.25 13.17 -12.64
CA MET A 1 12.85 13.65 -12.73
C MET A 1 11.86 12.79 -11.93
N MET A 2 12.30 11.79 -11.16
CA MET A 2 11.43 10.99 -10.25
C MET A 2 11.92 11.03 -8.78
N SER A 3 12.72 12.03 -8.43
CA SER A 3 13.25 12.22 -7.08
C SER A 3 12.41 13.24 -6.33
N PHE A 4 12.43 13.18 -5.01
CA PHE A 4 11.99 14.28 -4.15
C PHE A 4 12.80 15.54 -4.46
N SER A 5 12.18 16.72 -4.30
CA SER A 5 12.76 18.01 -4.70
C SER A 5 14.02 18.37 -3.92
N ASP A 6 14.11 17.91 -2.67
CA ASP A 6 15.16 18.17 -1.70
C ASP A 6 16.14 16.99 -1.56
N TYR A 7 15.83 15.84 -2.14
CA TYR A 7 16.67 14.64 -2.09
C TYR A 7 16.84 14.02 -3.49
N PRO A 8 17.81 14.48 -4.29
CA PRO A 8 17.99 13.99 -5.66
C PRO A 8 18.44 12.53 -5.69
N MET A 9 18.00 11.79 -6.70
CA MET A 9 18.43 10.40 -6.91
C MET A 9 19.90 10.33 -7.35
N PRO A 10 20.68 9.32 -6.93
CA PRO A 10 22.08 9.18 -7.34
C PRO A 10 22.25 9.05 -8.85
N LEU A 11 23.24 9.75 -9.41
CA LEU A 11 23.52 9.82 -10.86
C LEU A 11 23.80 8.45 -11.51
N THR A 12 24.24 7.46 -10.73
CA THR A 12 24.50 6.10 -11.19
C THR A 12 23.23 5.29 -11.48
N THR A 13 22.05 5.82 -11.11
CA THR A 13 20.75 5.13 -11.26
C THR A 13 20.02 5.65 -12.50
N LEU A 14 20.61 5.45 -13.69
CA LEU A 14 19.99 5.87 -14.97
C LEU A 14 18.75 5.04 -15.33
N LEU A 15 18.71 3.78 -14.86
CA LEU A 15 17.56 2.88 -15.00
C LEU A 15 16.99 2.56 -13.62
N ILE A 16 15.71 2.86 -13.47
CA ILE A 16 15.01 2.74 -12.21
C ILE A 16 14.40 1.34 -12.13
N TYR A 17 15.19 0.41 -11.61
CA TYR A 17 14.71 -0.91 -11.22
C TYR A 17 13.85 -0.79 -9.95
N PRO A 18 12.76 -1.57 -9.79
CA PRO A 18 11.90 -1.49 -8.60
C PRO A 18 12.66 -1.61 -7.27
N ARG A 19 13.69 -2.46 -7.21
CA ARG A 19 14.58 -2.56 -6.03
C ARG A 19 15.32 -1.25 -5.74
N LYS A 20 15.85 -0.57 -6.76
CA LYS A 20 16.54 0.71 -6.60
C LYS A 20 15.62 1.85 -6.19
N CYS A 21 14.36 1.84 -6.65
CA CYS A 21 13.33 2.73 -6.11
C CYS A 21 13.15 2.53 -4.61
N PHE A 22 13.00 1.28 -4.18
CA PHE A 22 12.80 0.94 -2.78
C PHE A 22 13.99 1.38 -1.92
N ASP A 23 15.22 1.07 -2.35
CA ASP A 23 16.45 1.49 -1.66
C ASP A 23 16.51 3.03 -1.52
N TYR A 24 16.14 3.76 -2.57
CA TYR A 24 16.08 5.22 -2.55
C TYR A 24 15.06 5.74 -1.53
N VAL A 25 13.84 5.20 -1.53
CA VAL A 25 12.79 5.60 -0.57
C VAL A 25 13.21 5.27 0.87
N MET A 26 13.82 4.11 1.11
CA MET A 26 14.32 3.74 2.44
C MET A 26 15.44 4.68 2.88
N SER A 27 16.37 5.05 2.00
CA SER A 27 17.41 6.04 2.32
C SER A 27 16.84 7.43 2.64
N TYR A 28 15.71 7.80 2.01
CA TYR A 28 15.00 9.03 2.33
C TYR A 28 14.36 8.96 3.73
N CYS A 29 13.71 7.84 4.07
CA CYS A 29 13.15 7.63 5.41
C CYS A 29 14.21 7.71 6.50
N GLU A 30 15.37 7.10 6.30
CA GLU A 30 16.50 7.13 7.24
C GLU A 30 17.06 8.56 7.36
N ARG A 31 17.26 9.26 6.23
CA ARG A 31 17.84 10.60 6.21
C ARG A 31 17.02 11.64 6.98
N PHE A 32 15.70 11.53 6.92
CA PHE A 32 14.77 12.46 7.57
C PHE A 32 14.18 11.92 8.88
N ASP A 33 14.66 10.76 9.36
CA ASP A 33 14.24 10.14 10.62
C ASP A 33 12.71 9.94 10.70
N LEU A 34 12.12 9.46 9.60
CA LEU A 34 10.66 9.27 9.46
C LEU A 34 10.18 7.96 10.09
N GLU A 35 11.07 7.00 10.34
CA GLU A 35 10.72 5.67 10.84
C GLU A 35 10.04 5.72 12.21
N LYS A 36 10.38 6.69 13.06
CA LYS A 36 9.81 6.85 14.40
C LYS A 36 8.30 7.11 14.41
N ASP A 37 7.77 7.71 13.35
CA ASP A 37 6.36 8.08 13.24
C ASP A 37 5.54 6.98 12.54
N ILE A 38 6.20 5.97 11.97
CA ILE A 38 5.55 4.89 11.22
C ILE A 38 5.28 3.70 12.13
N LYS A 39 4.00 3.32 12.23
CA LYS A 39 3.57 2.12 12.99
C LYS A 39 3.25 0.99 12.02
N LEU A 40 4.23 0.13 11.77
CA LEU A 40 4.04 -1.07 10.96
C LEU A 40 3.03 -2.05 11.59
N GLN A 41 2.41 -2.90 10.78
CA GLN A 41 1.42 -3.91 11.20
C GLN A 41 0.16 -3.35 11.88
N HIS A 42 -0.19 -2.09 11.59
CA HIS A 42 -1.45 -1.49 12.01
C HIS A 42 -2.31 -1.21 10.78
N GLU A 43 -3.49 -1.83 10.73
CA GLU A 43 -4.47 -1.63 9.67
C GLU A 43 -5.48 -0.58 10.10
N VAL A 44 -5.60 0.50 9.34
CA VAL A 44 -6.64 1.52 9.55
C VAL A 44 -7.92 1.05 8.86
N THR A 45 -8.96 0.80 9.64
CA THR A 45 -10.22 0.23 9.13
C THR A 45 -11.31 1.27 8.88
N ASN A 46 -11.31 2.35 9.65
CA ASN A 46 -12.29 3.42 9.50
C ASN A 46 -11.70 4.75 9.99
N VAL A 47 -12.02 5.82 9.27
CA VAL A 47 -11.71 7.21 9.62
C VAL A 47 -13.03 7.97 9.55
N GLN A 48 -13.44 8.55 10.68
CA GLN A 48 -14.71 9.26 10.80
C GLN A 48 -14.52 10.56 11.59
N GLN A 49 -15.37 11.54 11.35
CA GLN A 49 -15.38 12.77 12.15
C GLN A 49 -15.76 12.45 13.60
N SER A 50 -15.18 13.19 14.55
CA SER A 50 -15.57 13.11 15.96
C SER A 50 -17.01 13.62 16.16
N GLU A 51 -17.66 13.24 17.26
CA GLU A 51 -19.00 13.73 17.60
C GLU A 51 -19.01 15.27 17.73
N ASP A 52 -17.94 15.84 18.30
CA ASP A 52 -17.76 17.28 18.48
C ASP A 52 -16.95 17.93 17.33
N TYR A 53 -17.03 17.39 16.11
CA TYR A 53 -16.21 17.86 14.97
C TYR A 53 -16.41 19.33 14.64
N SER A 54 -17.63 19.86 14.79
CA SER A 54 -17.95 21.26 14.50
C SER A 54 -17.17 22.25 15.37
N GLU A 55 -16.78 21.83 16.58
CA GLU A 55 -16.03 22.65 17.53
C GLU A 55 -14.54 22.29 17.54
N SER A 56 -14.21 21.00 17.48
CA SER A 56 -12.84 20.49 17.61
C SER A 56 -12.08 20.32 16.28
N GLY A 57 -12.78 20.03 15.18
CA GLY A 57 -12.17 19.62 13.91
C GLY A 57 -11.47 18.25 13.94
N CYS A 58 -11.60 17.49 15.04
CA CYS A 58 -10.85 16.24 15.23
C CYS A 58 -11.49 15.03 14.52
N TRP A 59 -10.64 14.11 14.10
CA TRP A 59 -11.01 12.86 13.44
C TRP A 59 -10.75 11.66 14.36
N GLY A 60 -11.72 10.76 14.43
CA GLY A 60 -11.58 9.45 15.06
C GLY A 60 -11.10 8.42 14.06
N CYS A 61 -10.00 7.74 14.37
CA CYS A 61 -9.45 6.65 13.56
C CYS A 61 -9.52 5.32 14.32
N ASN A 62 -10.04 4.28 13.66
CA ASN A 62 -10.09 2.92 14.16
C ASN A 62 -8.97 2.08 13.53
N CYS A 63 -8.02 1.63 14.36
CA CYS A 63 -6.91 0.81 13.91
C CYS A 63 -6.97 -0.58 14.56
N ASN A 64 -6.69 -1.61 13.76
CA ASN A 64 -6.48 -2.99 14.21
C ASN A 64 -4.99 -3.33 14.15
N ARG A 65 -4.46 -3.99 15.17
CA ARG A 65 -3.08 -4.52 15.14
C ARG A 65 -3.10 -5.94 14.58
N LEU A 66 -2.42 -6.16 13.46
CA LEU A 66 -2.47 -7.43 12.70
C LEU A 66 -1.93 -8.63 13.52
N PHE A 67 -0.88 -8.44 14.32
CA PHE A 67 -0.32 -9.53 15.16
C PHE A 67 -1.23 -9.91 16.36
N GLN A 68 -2.12 -9.01 16.78
CA GLN A 68 -3.08 -9.27 17.87
C GLN A 68 -4.40 -9.87 17.39
N LEU A 69 -4.60 -10.12 16.09
CA LEU A 69 -5.80 -10.80 15.60
C LEU A 69 -5.94 -12.25 16.14
N ALA A 70 -4.86 -12.84 16.67
CA ALA A 70 -4.91 -14.11 17.42
C ALA A 70 -5.54 -13.98 18.83
N MET A 71 -5.56 -12.79 19.42
CA MET A 71 -6.23 -12.50 20.69
C MET A 71 -7.21 -11.35 20.51
N ARG A 72 -8.47 -11.74 20.29
CA ARG A 72 -9.68 -10.90 20.25
C ARG A 72 -9.50 -9.57 21.03
N GLN A 73 -9.71 -8.47 20.29
CA GLN A 73 -9.99 -7.12 20.78
C GLN A 73 -8.77 -6.23 21.13
N SER A 74 -8.39 -5.39 20.18
CA SER A 74 -7.86 -4.06 20.49
C SER A 74 -8.20 -3.06 19.39
N LYS A 75 -9.50 -2.81 19.16
CA LYS A 75 -9.92 -1.61 18.42
C LYS A 75 -9.52 -0.41 19.27
N LYS A 76 -8.44 0.27 18.89
CA LYS A 76 -8.04 1.51 19.53
C LYS A 76 -8.59 2.66 18.69
N GLN A 77 -9.45 3.47 19.30
CA GLN A 77 -9.86 4.75 18.74
C GLN A 77 -8.81 5.79 19.13
N CYS A 78 -8.19 6.41 18.13
CA CYS A 78 -7.27 7.51 18.33
C CYS A 78 -7.95 8.78 17.79
N GLY A 79 -7.96 9.84 18.60
CA GLY A 79 -8.32 11.18 18.14
C GLY A 79 -7.10 11.85 17.50
N PHE A 80 -7.26 12.41 16.32
CA PHE A 80 -6.25 13.17 15.59
C PHE A 80 -6.83 14.50 15.14
N ASP A 81 -6.03 15.57 15.17
CA ASP A 81 -6.49 16.90 14.71
C ASP A 81 -6.66 16.95 13.19
N ALA A 82 -5.84 16.18 12.46
CA ALA A 82 -5.92 16.06 11.01
C ALA A 82 -5.52 14.66 10.55
N VAL A 83 -6.02 14.25 9.38
CA VAL A 83 -5.72 12.95 8.77
C VAL A 83 -5.31 13.15 7.32
N MET A 84 -4.20 12.53 6.92
CA MET A 84 -3.74 12.44 5.53
C MET A 84 -3.91 11.01 5.02
N ILE A 85 -4.57 10.84 3.88
CA ILE A 85 -4.84 9.52 3.27
C ILE A 85 -3.82 9.25 2.17
N CYS A 86 -2.96 8.26 2.37
CA CYS A 86 -1.86 7.91 1.47
C CYS A 86 -1.92 6.45 0.98
N VAL A 87 -3.11 5.93 0.66
CA VAL A 87 -3.31 4.50 0.32
C VAL A 87 -2.93 4.13 -1.12
N GLY A 88 -2.71 5.13 -1.99
CA GLY A 88 -2.45 4.92 -3.41
C GLY A 88 -3.68 4.40 -4.17
N LEU A 89 -3.68 4.58 -5.50
CA LEU A 89 -4.80 4.19 -6.35
C LEU A 89 -4.65 2.76 -6.92
N MET A 90 -3.41 2.31 -7.11
CA MET A 90 -3.07 1.07 -7.83
C MET A 90 -3.48 -0.23 -7.12
N LEU A 91 -4.06 -0.13 -5.91
CA LEU A 91 -4.51 -1.28 -5.13
C LEU A 91 -5.92 -1.77 -5.54
N ILE A 92 -6.73 -0.91 -6.17
CA ILE A 92 -8.10 -1.25 -6.57
C ILE A 92 -8.06 -1.83 -7.98
N LEU A 93 -8.29 -3.13 -8.08
CA LEU A 93 -8.33 -3.84 -9.35
C LEU A 93 -9.64 -3.62 -10.10
N THR A 94 -9.55 -3.03 -11.28
CA THR A 94 -10.64 -3.03 -12.25
C THR A 94 -10.44 -4.16 -13.27
N CYS A 95 -10.64 -5.40 -12.86
CA CYS A 95 -10.72 -6.53 -13.80
C CYS A 95 -12.11 -6.56 -14.43
N ARG A 96 -12.24 -5.99 -15.63
CA ARG A 96 -13.50 -6.05 -16.38
C ARG A 96 -13.76 -7.50 -16.79
N LYS A 97 -14.81 -8.12 -16.24
CA LYS A 97 -15.25 -9.46 -16.67
C LYS A 97 -15.89 -9.38 -18.05
N PHE A 98 -15.25 -9.97 -19.05
CA PHE A 98 -15.79 -10.06 -20.40
C PHE A 98 -16.94 -11.08 -20.46
N PRO A 99 -18.04 -10.82 -21.17
CA PRO A 99 -19.18 -11.74 -21.27
C PRO A 99 -18.78 -13.12 -21.81
N ALA A 100 -17.88 -13.17 -22.80
CA ALA A 100 -17.37 -14.40 -23.40
C ALA A 100 -16.50 -15.24 -22.44
N CYS A 101 -16.00 -14.65 -21.35
CA CYS A 101 -15.19 -15.32 -20.33
C CYS A 101 -16.00 -15.69 -19.09
N ARG A 102 -17.33 -15.53 -19.10
CA ARG A 102 -18.17 -15.96 -17.97
C ARG A 102 -18.21 -17.49 -17.94
N GLY A 103 -17.59 -18.08 -16.91
CA GLY A 103 -17.51 -19.54 -16.72
C GLY A 103 -16.13 -20.14 -17.02
N SER A 104 -15.17 -19.36 -17.52
CA SER A 104 -13.78 -19.82 -17.57
C SER A 104 -13.19 -19.88 -16.17
N LYS A 105 -12.38 -20.92 -15.89
CA LYS A 105 -11.58 -21.02 -14.65
C LYS A 105 -10.39 -20.07 -14.61
N VAL A 106 -10.17 -19.32 -15.69
CA VAL A 106 -9.03 -18.41 -15.83
C VAL A 106 -9.49 -17.01 -15.43
N GLU A 107 -8.93 -16.50 -14.34
CA GLU A 107 -8.97 -15.08 -13.99
C GLU A 107 -7.66 -14.44 -14.46
N CYS A 108 -7.75 -13.42 -15.29
CA CYS A 108 -6.57 -12.70 -15.79
C CYS A 108 -6.47 -11.36 -15.04
N CYS A 109 -5.58 -11.28 -14.06
CA CYS A 109 -5.20 -10.04 -13.40
C CYS A 109 -3.69 -9.84 -13.45
N THR A 110 -3.23 -8.64 -13.84
CA THR A 110 -1.81 -8.32 -13.87
C THR A 110 -1.19 -8.23 -12.48
N GLN A 111 -1.99 -8.03 -11.43
CA GLN A 111 -1.48 -7.94 -10.05
C GLN A 111 -1.02 -9.30 -9.51
N ASP A 112 -1.59 -10.39 -10.00
CA ASP A 112 -1.21 -11.75 -9.58
C ASP A 112 0.05 -12.25 -10.32
N TYR A 113 0.47 -11.55 -11.38
CA TYR A 113 1.67 -11.89 -12.13
C TYR A 113 2.93 -11.55 -11.33
N THR A 114 3.80 -12.55 -11.13
CA THR A 114 5.07 -12.38 -10.41
C THR A 114 6.29 -12.62 -11.29
N ASN A 115 6.29 -13.69 -12.09
CA ASN A 115 7.37 -14.06 -12.99
C ASN A 115 6.84 -14.92 -14.15
N SER A 116 7.67 -15.15 -15.18
CA SER A 116 7.29 -15.89 -16.39
C SER A 116 7.32 -17.41 -16.25
N SER A 117 7.90 -17.98 -15.18
CA SER A 117 8.20 -19.41 -15.09
C SER A 117 6.96 -20.30 -15.17
N GLU A 118 5.82 -19.81 -14.69
CA GLU A 118 4.52 -20.51 -14.74
C GLU A 118 3.98 -20.67 -16.17
N PHE A 119 4.46 -19.85 -17.10
CA PHE A 119 4.09 -19.90 -18.51
C PHE A 119 5.06 -20.76 -19.31
N ASP A 120 6.35 -20.73 -18.97
CA ASP A 120 7.38 -21.55 -19.63
C ASP A 120 7.09 -23.06 -19.47
N ALA A 121 6.59 -23.50 -18.31
CA ALA A 121 6.19 -24.89 -18.08
C ALA A 121 4.99 -25.33 -18.92
N ARG A 122 4.11 -24.39 -19.30
CA ARG A 122 2.90 -24.66 -20.10
C ARG A 122 3.19 -24.75 -21.59
N GLU A 123 4.25 -24.10 -22.08
CA GLU A 123 4.66 -24.20 -23.49
C GLU A 123 5.32 -25.55 -23.80
N SER A 124 5.93 -26.22 -22.82
CA SER A 124 6.52 -27.56 -23.02
C SER A 124 5.52 -28.72 -23.10
N GLU A 125 4.23 -28.48 -22.84
CA GLU A 125 3.15 -29.47 -22.94
C GLU A 125 2.45 -29.47 -24.32
N TYR A 126 2.89 -28.61 -25.25
CA TYR A 126 2.46 -28.55 -26.65
C TYR A 126 3.57 -28.99 -27.60
#